data_AF-A0A0R1NUR1-F1
#
_entry.id   AF-A0A0R1NUR1-F1
#
_cell.length_a   1.000
_cell.length_b   1.000
_cell.length_c   1.000
_cell.angle_alpha   90.00
_cell.angle_beta   90.00
_cell.angle_gamma   90.00
#
_symmetry.space_group_name_H-M   'P 1'
#
loop_
_entity.id
_entity.type
_entity.pdbx_description
1 polymer ?
#
loop_
_entity_poly.entity_id
_entity_poly.type
_entity_poly.pdbx_seq_one_letter_code
_entity_poly.pdbx_strand_id
1 'polypeptide(L)'
;MKFKFKFGEFFLGLATLLAIVLSIVLWIFIMTSDQRFSNIGQNQNNTTKEQARSHSAKSLYDLYIPTTSYGFVDGRLCQLYDSKNNLTLEFTKEIQKAKAVSDVKKIVKSRAKYEEYLNDDAYLQLVYPDEITFSLFNHLNNSNNDNREFNRFFVSHSNNIIYLGNDQTSAIYRIKIKGANFDKLRKFARNAKTKSPVHLVKLQEGYSPFYSRTTNSQVYSYLTNNQSYSYFVSRLLGTSGVTSKTNKSGQTIYSLNYYTRLKVPDPESGEHNYLYTHFEKNKIPNATNRLLDSVYYVHQLGLTEQDLRFFDADGSNVGYVNYIEGIPVFLNQHDLQVKTTFSYDSINVAFNSVNFQIPIPFDGQTQELKPTAEVVSELGAHGLKQSDIQRIIVGFKIEKDSSHHSLINLIPTYYVKAYDEWKSVDEWEKKNVAPYRKPGETVKTNEVK
;
A
#
# COMPACT_ATOMS: atom_id res chain seq x y z
N MET A 1 -5.44 62.91 -43.22
CA MET A 1 -5.11 61.54 -42.75
C MET A 1 -6.09 61.14 -41.66
N LYS A 2 -7.01 60.20 -41.91
CA LYS A 2 -7.93 59.67 -40.88
C LYS A 2 -7.35 58.36 -40.35
N PHE A 3 -6.83 58.37 -39.13
CA PHE A 3 -6.44 57.16 -38.41
C PHE A 3 -7.71 56.35 -38.08
N LYS A 4 -7.95 55.27 -38.81
CA LYS A 4 -8.92 54.23 -38.41
C LYS A 4 -8.22 53.30 -37.42
N PHE A 5 -8.39 53.55 -36.12
CA PHE A 5 -8.01 52.57 -35.10
C PHE A 5 -8.88 51.32 -35.26
N LYS A 6 -8.25 50.20 -35.63
CA LYS A 6 -8.90 48.90 -35.79
C LYS A 6 -9.14 48.27 -34.42
N PHE A 7 -10.20 48.72 -33.74
CA PHE A 7 -10.63 48.23 -32.42
C PHE A 7 -10.78 46.70 -32.37
N GLY A 8 -11.21 46.08 -33.46
CA GLY A 8 -11.34 44.62 -33.58
C GLY A 8 -10.01 43.86 -33.54
N GLU A 9 -8.96 44.37 -34.18
CA GLU A 9 -7.64 43.72 -34.17
C GLU A 9 -6.96 43.82 -32.79
N PHE A 10 -7.20 44.91 -32.06
CA PHE A 10 -6.72 45.08 -30.68
C PHE A 10 -7.44 44.13 -29.70
N PHE A 11 -8.77 44.01 -29.80
CA PHE A 11 -9.53 43.05 -28.98
C PHE A 11 -9.19 41.59 -29.32
N LEU A 12 -8.97 41.28 -30.59
CA LEU A 12 -8.54 39.96 -31.02
C LEU A 12 -7.15 39.63 -30.46
N GLY A 13 -6.21 40.59 -30.53
CA GLY A 13 -4.88 40.46 -29.94
C GLY A 13 -4.92 40.28 -28.42
N LEU A 14 -5.78 41.04 -27.73
CA LEU A 14 -5.96 40.95 -26.28
C LEU A 14 -6.58 39.62 -25.85
N ALA A 15 -7.60 39.13 -26.56
CA ALA A 15 -8.23 37.84 -26.31
C ALA A 15 -7.26 36.67 -26.58
N THR A 16 -6.45 36.77 -27.63
CA THR A 16 -5.42 35.79 -27.95
C THR A 16 -4.34 35.77 -26.87
N LEU A 17 -3.90 36.94 -26.39
CA LEU A 17 -2.93 37.04 -25.30
C LEU A 17 -3.49 36.48 -23.99
N LEU A 18 -4.76 36.75 -23.67
CA LEU A 18 -5.46 36.16 -22.52
C LEU A 18 -5.53 34.64 -22.63
N ALA A 19 -5.86 34.09 -23.80
CA ALA A 19 -5.91 32.65 -24.02
C ALA A 19 -4.52 32.00 -23.89
N ILE A 20 -3.46 32.66 -24.37
CA ILE A 20 -2.07 32.20 -24.22
C ILE A 20 -1.67 32.21 -22.74
N VAL A 21 -1.93 33.31 -22.02
CA VAL A 21 -1.62 33.40 -20.59
C VAL A 21 -2.40 32.36 -19.79
N LEU A 22 -3.69 32.18 -20.08
CA LEU A 22 -4.52 31.17 -19.43
C LEU A 22 -4.00 29.74 -19.73
N SER A 23 -3.56 29.49 -20.97
CA SER A 23 -2.96 28.21 -21.36
C SER A 23 -1.64 27.96 -20.64
N ILE A 24 -0.80 28.98 -20.46
CA ILE A 24 0.46 28.90 -19.70
C ILE A 24 0.17 28.67 -18.21
N VAL A 25 -0.82 29.36 -17.64
CA VAL A 25 -1.22 29.19 -16.23
C VAL A 25 -1.79 27.78 -16.01
N LEU A 26 -2.65 27.29 -16.89
CA LEU A 26 -3.17 25.91 -16.84
C LEU A 26 -2.05 24.89 -17.03
N TRP A 27 -1.11 25.14 -17.95
CA TRP A 27 0.08 24.29 -18.14
C TRP A 27 0.96 24.25 -16.88
N ILE A 28 1.22 25.39 -16.25
CA ILE A 28 1.93 25.47 -14.97
C ILE A 28 1.14 24.75 -13.88
N PHE A 29 -0.19 24.90 -13.82
CA PHE A 29 -1.01 24.24 -12.82
C PHE A 29 -0.98 22.71 -12.99
N ILE A 30 -1.09 22.22 -14.23
CA ILE A 30 -0.93 20.79 -14.55
C ILE A 30 0.47 20.31 -14.15
N MET A 31 1.53 21.04 -14.53
CA MET A 31 2.92 20.66 -14.29
C MET A 31 3.36 20.77 -12.83
N THR A 32 2.74 21.67 -12.05
CA THR A 32 3.03 21.86 -10.61
C THR A 32 2.08 21.09 -9.70
N SER A 33 0.96 20.56 -10.22
CA SER A 33 -0.03 19.84 -9.42
C SER A 33 0.41 18.44 -9.00
N ASP A 34 1.45 17.85 -9.58
CA ASP A 34 1.89 16.54 -9.08
C ASP A 34 3.27 16.11 -9.59
N GLN A 35 4.19 15.89 -8.64
CA GLN A 35 5.39 15.07 -8.86
C GLN A 35 5.04 13.59 -9.18
N ARG A 36 3.75 13.22 -9.20
CA ARG A 36 3.23 11.93 -9.67
C ARG A 36 3.33 11.74 -11.18
N PHE A 37 3.43 12.82 -11.98
CA PHE A 37 3.32 12.74 -13.43
C PHE A 37 4.64 12.53 -14.20
N SER A 38 5.80 12.67 -13.56
CA SER A 38 7.09 12.63 -14.27
C SER A 38 7.58 11.23 -14.65
N ASN A 39 6.91 10.17 -14.20
CA ASN A 39 7.30 8.79 -14.49
C ASN A 39 6.28 8.04 -15.37
N ILE A 40 5.27 8.73 -15.90
CA ILE A 40 4.32 8.14 -16.85
C ILE A 40 5.00 8.04 -18.21
N GLY A 41 5.66 6.90 -18.42
CA GLY A 41 6.11 6.46 -19.74
C GLY A 41 7.60 6.61 -19.98
N GLN A 42 8.39 5.61 -19.55
CA GLN A 42 9.49 5.04 -20.34
C GLN A 42 10.13 3.90 -19.54
N ASN A 43 10.37 2.78 -20.23
CA ASN A 43 11.11 1.57 -19.81
C ASN A 43 10.27 0.34 -19.47
N GLN A 44 9.50 -0.14 -20.46
CA GLN A 44 9.20 -1.58 -20.56
C GLN A 44 10.12 -2.19 -21.63
N ASN A 45 11.35 -2.54 -21.26
CA ASN A 45 12.22 -3.39 -22.06
C ASN A 45 12.16 -4.82 -21.51
N ASN A 46 11.97 -5.79 -22.41
CA ASN A 46 11.95 -7.22 -22.09
C ASN A 46 13.29 -7.63 -21.45
N THR A 47 13.26 -8.00 -20.18
CA THR A 47 14.45 -8.43 -19.42
C THR A 47 14.44 -9.94 -19.22
N THR A 48 15.59 -10.57 -19.43
CA THR A 48 15.81 -12.00 -19.14
C THR A 48 15.99 -12.21 -17.62
N LYS A 49 15.77 -13.46 -17.16
CA LYS A 49 15.76 -13.83 -15.71
C LYS A 49 17.01 -13.41 -14.93
N GLU A 50 18.17 -13.28 -15.57
CA GLU A 50 19.42 -12.88 -14.92
C GLU A 50 19.59 -11.35 -14.81
N GLN A 51 19.10 -10.58 -15.79
CA GLN A 51 19.12 -9.11 -15.73
C GLN A 51 18.07 -8.54 -14.77
N ALA A 52 16.94 -9.24 -14.58
CA ALA A 52 15.93 -8.89 -13.59
C ALA A 52 16.48 -8.88 -12.15
N ARG A 53 17.43 -9.76 -11.81
CA ARG A 53 18.05 -9.81 -10.47
C ARG A 53 18.97 -8.61 -10.18
N SER A 54 19.59 -8.00 -11.18
CA SER A 54 20.43 -6.79 -11.01
C SER A 54 19.58 -5.52 -10.90
N HIS A 55 18.51 -5.41 -11.71
CA HIS A 55 17.50 -4.36 -11.54
C HIS A 55 16.65 -4.53 -10.26
N SER A 56 16.58 -5.75 -9.70
CA SER A 56 15.74 -6.09 -8.54
C SER A 56 16.06 -5.31 -7.27
N ALA A 57 17.31 -4.92 -7.04
CA ALA A 57 17.66 -4.23 -5.81
C ALA A 57 17.02 -2.83 -5.74
N LYS A 58 16.91 -2.14 -6.88
CA LYS A 58 16.25 -0.82 -6.96
C LYS A 58 14.73 -0.96 -6.89
N SER A 59 14.16 -1.94 -7.61
CA SER A 59 12.72 -2.17 -7.65
C SER A 59 12.14 -2.78 -6.36
N LEU A 60 12.95 -3.52 -5.59
CA LEU A 60 12.58 -4.02 -4.25
C LEU A 60 12.21 -2.85 -3.33
N TYR A 61 13.06 -1.83 -3.25
CA TYR A 61 12.81 -0.68 -2.38
C TYR A 61 11.72 0.26 -2.93
N ASP A 62 11.31 0.10 -4.19
CA ASP A 62 10.17 0.84 -4.73
C ASP A 62 8.83 0.24 -4.26
N LEU A 63 8.81 -1.07 -3.96
CA LEU A 63 7.64 -1.78 -3.40
C LEU A 63 7.63 -1.79 -1.86
N TYR A 64 8.80 -1.89 -1.22
CA TYR A 64 8.94 -1.93 0.24
C TYR A 64 9.30 -0.57 0.83
N ILE A 65 8.33 0.32 0.85
CA ILE A 65 8.39 1.66 1.46
C ILE A 65 7.47 1.67 2.68
N PRO A 66 7.86 2.30 3.81
CA PRO A 66 6.90 2.55 4.89
C PRO A 66 5.68 3.29 4.35
N THR A 67 4.49 2.96 4.83
CA THR A 67 3.25 3.54 4.29
C THR A 67 2.71 4.63 5.18
N THR A 68 3.08 4.63 6.46
CA THR A 68 2.66 5.65 7.42
C THR A 68 3.85 6.23 8.19
N SER A 69 3.70 7.49 8.60
CA SER A 69 4.65 8.18 9.45
C SER A 69 3.96 8.82 10.65
N TYR A 70 4.54 8.69 11.83
CA TYR A 70 4.01 9.25 13.07
C TYR A 70 5.06 10.08 13.79
N GLY A 71 4.65 11.21 14.35
CA GLY A 71 5.49 12.03 15.20
C GLY A 71 4.65 12.87 16.15
N PHE A 72 5.32 13.56 17.07
CA PHE A 72 4.64 14.26 18.15
C PHE A 72 4.49 15.74 17.83
N VAL A 73 3.28 16.25 18.10
CA VAL A 73 2.94 17.67 18.00
C VAL A 73 2.25 18.05 19.30
N ASP A 74 2.83 18.98 20.05
CA ASP A 74 2.34 19.43 21.36
C ASP A 74 2.06 18.26 22.33
N GLY A 75 3.00 17.31 22.41
CA GLY A 75 2.90 16.14 23.28
C GLY A 75 1.87 15.07 22.84
N ARG A 76 1.21 15.25 21.68
CA ARG A 76 0.26 14.27 21.12
C ARG A 76 0.86 13.57 19.92
N LEU A 77 0.69 12.25 19.86
CA LEU A 77 1.04 11.47 18.70
C LEU A 77 0.11 11.83 17.53
N CYS A 78 0.71 12.20 16.40
CA CYS A 78 0.00 12.53 15.18
C CYS A 78 0.52 11.68 14.03
N GLN A 79 -0.37 11.19 13.19
CA GLN A 79 -0.01 10.76 11.85
C GLN A 79 0.36 11.97 11.02
N LEU A 80 1.54 11.93 10.41
CA LEU A 80 2.11 12.99 9.61
C LEU A 80 1.95 12.65 8.12
N TYR A 81 1.46 13.61 7.35
CA TYR A 81 1.30 13.46 5.91
C TYR A 81 1.59 14.78 5.18
N ASP A 82 2.31 14.68 4.07
CA ASP A 82 2.59 15.78 3.15
C ASP A 82 2.86 15.21 1.75
N SER A 83 2.03 15.57 0.77
CA SER A 83 2.15 15.10 -0.61
C SER A 83 3.38 15.66 -1.33
N LYS A 84 3.84 16.86 -0.95
CA LYS A 84 5.04 17.50 -1.55
C LYS A 84 6.33 17.06 -0.85
N ASN A 85 6.28 16.97 0.48
CA ASN A 85 7.42 16.58 1.31
C ASN A 85 7.21 15.20 1.90
N ASN A 86 7.08 14.19 1.04
CA ASN A 86 6.73 12.84 1.46
C ASN A 86 7.80 12.25 2.40
N LEU A 87 7.41 12.03 3.66
CA LEU A 87 8.30 11.53 4.71
C LEU A 87 8.79 10.11 4.45
N THR A 88 7.92 9.22 3.96
CA THR A 88 8.28 7.81 3.80
C THR A 88 9.25 7.63 2.64
N LEU A 89 9.08 8.39 1.56
CA LEU A 89 10.02 8.42 0.43
C LEU A 89 11.37 9.04 0.83
N GLU A 90 11.36 10.16 1.56
CA GLU A 90 12.60 10.77 2.04
C GLU A 90 13.36 9.84 2.99
N PHE A 91 12.63 9.14 3.87
CA PHE A 91 13.23 8.11 4.73
C PHE A 91 13.84 6.98 3.90
N THR A 92 13.11 6.40 2.95
CA THR A 92 13.59 5.31 2.09
C THR A 92 14.84 5.70 1.31
N LYS A 93 14.89 6.93 0.80
CA LYS A 93 16.07 7.47 0.10
C LYS A 93 17.31 7.51 0.99
N GLU A 94 17.16 7.87 2.26
CA GLU A 94 18.29 8.00 3.19
C GLU A 94 18.70 6.65 3.79
N ILE A 95 17.74 5.78 4.12
CA ILE A 95 18.03 4.47 4.68
C ILE A 95 18.72 3.53 3.67
N GLN A 96 18.46 3.68 2.36
CA GLN A 96 19.17 2.95 1.31
C GLN A 96 20.68 3.26 1.28
N LYS A 97 21.08 4.46 1.70
CA LYS A 97 22.49 4.87 1.79
C LYS A 97 23.16 4.38 3.07
N ALA A 98 22.35 4.04 4.07
CA ALA A 98 22.84 3.59 5.37
C ALA A 98 23.57 2.25 5.24
N LYS A 99 24.67 2.13 5.97
CA LYS A 99 25.39 0.87 6.16
C LYS A 99 25.54 0.58 7.64
N ALA A 100 25.27 -0.66 8.04
CA ALA A 100 25.51 -1.10 9.40
C ALA A 100 27.01 -1.01 9.74
N VAL A 101 27.28 -0.54 10.96
CA VAL A 101 28.62 -0.46 11.56
C VAL A 101 28.74 -1.42 12.74
N SER A 102 27.62 -1.97 13.21
CA SER A 102 27.58 -2.96 14.28
C SER A 102 26.50 -3.98 13.99
N ASP A 103 26.59 -5.12 14.68
CA ASP A 103 25.53 -6.09 14.69
C ASP A 103 24.24 -5.55 15.33
N VAL A 104 23.14 -6.15 14.93
CA VAL A 104 21.79 -5.84 15.40
C VAL A 104 21.63 -6.33 16.85
N LYS A 105 21.46 -5.39 17.80
CA LYS A 105 21.27 -5.72 19.22
C LYS A 105 19.79 -5.60 19.62
N LYS A 106 19.19 -6.68 20.11
CA LYS A 106 17.85 -6.62 20.75
C LYS A 106 17.97 -5.93 22.11
N ILE A 107 17.27 -4.80 22.30
CA ILE A 107 17.34 -3.97 23.50
C ILE A 107 16.04 -3.98 24.31
N VAL A 108 14.90 -4.24 23.67
CA VAL A 108 13.59 -4.34 24.34
C VAL A 108 12.96 -5.69 24.03
N LYS A 109 12.34 -6.27 25.06
CA LYS A 109 11.62 -7.56 25.01
C LYS A 109 10.27 -7.54 25.73
N SER A 110 9.88 -6.41 26.34
CA SER A 110 8.64 -6.31 27.11
C SER A 110 7.71 -5.26 26.50
N ARG A 111 6.41 -5.54 26.58
CA ARG A 111 5.36 -4.68 26.04
C ARG A 111 5.39 -3.27 26.63
N ALA A 112 5.48 -3.13 27.96
CA ALA A 112 5.52 -1.82 28.60
C ALA A 112 6.68 -0.94 28.09
N LYS A 113 7.87 -1.52 27.94
CA LYS A 113 9.03 -0.80 27.36
C LYS A 113 8.86 -0.51 25.88
N TYR A 114 8.15 -1.35 25.14
CA TYR A 114 7.81 -1.07 23.74
C TYR A 114 6.87 0.14 23.63
N GLU A 115 5.83 0.16 24.46
CA GLU A 115 4.86 1.25 24.53
C GLU A 115 5.49 2.57 24.99
N GLU A 116 6.53 2.53 25.83
CA GLU A 116 7.35 3.73 26.13
C GLU A 116 7.96 4.32 24.85
N TYR A 117 8.55 3.51 23.96
CA TYR A 117 9.10 3.99 22.68
C TYR A 117 8.03 4.48 21.71
N LEU A 118 6.85 3.87 21.69
CA LEU A 118 5.72 4.32 20.87
C LEU A 118 5.22 5.70 21.30
N ASN A 119 5.35 6.03 22.58
CA ASN A 119 4.85 7.26 23.20
C ASN A 119 5.94 8.31 23.49
N ASP A 120 7.17 8.09 23.01
CA ASP A 120 8.32 8.98 23.22
C ASP A 120 8.46 9.97 22.06
N ASP A 121 8.43 11.26 22.39
CA ASP A 121 8.46 12.39 21.45
C ASP A 121 9.80 12.59 20.76
N ALA A 122 10.85 11.92 21.23
CA ALA A 122 12.17 11.95 20.62
C ALA A 122 12.26 11.15 19.30
N TYR A 123 11.23 10.36 18.98
CA TYR A 123 11.23 9.47 17.82
C TYR A 123 10.19 9.86 16.76
N LEU A 124 10.67 9.97 15.53
CA LEU A 124 9.83 9.87 14.34
C LEU A 124 9.67 8.39 13.98
N GLN A 125 8.44 7.95 13.77
CA GLN A 125 8.11 6.54 13.50
C GLN A 125 7.72 6.35 12.04
N LEU A 126 8.32 5.38 11.35
CA LEU A 126 7.97 5.01 9.97
C LEU A 126 7.55 3.54 9.98
N VAL A 127 6.35 3.25 9.47
CA VAL A 127 5.71 1.95 9.70
C VAL A 127 5.34 1.32 8.36
N TYR A 128 5.74 0.06 8.22
CA TYR A 128 5.28 -0.85 7.20
C TYR A 128 3.92 -1.41 7.63
N PRO A 129 3.02 -1.66 6.66
CA PRO A 129 1.68 -2.13 6.98
C PRO A 129 1.68 -3.53 7.60
N ASP A 130 2.78 -4.29 7.45
CA ASP A 130 2.99 -5.61 8.04
C ASP A 130 4.49 -5.90 8.24
N GLU A 131 4.83 -7.06 8.83
CA GLU A 131 6.21 -7.46 9.06
C GLU A 131 7.02 -7.69 7.78
N ILE A 132 8.25 -7.16 7.80
CA ILE A 132 9.31 -7.44 6.82
C ILE A 132 10.53 -7.98 7.56
N THR A 133 11.49 -8.55 6.82
CA THR A 133 12.68 -9.16 7.42
C THR A 133 13.91 -8.26 7.39
N PHE A 134 14.84 -8.48 8.32
CA PHE A 134 16.12 -7.77 8.35
C PHE A 134 16.95 -8.02 7.09
N SER A 135 16.93 -9.24 6.57
CA SER A 135 17.59 -9.62 5.31
C SER A 135 17.05 -8.88 4.07
N LEU A 136 15.89 -8.23 4.15
CA LEU A 136 15.43 -7.34 3.08
C LEU A 136 16.37 -6.13 2.92
N PHE A 137 17.05 -5.73 4.01
CA PHE A 137 18.02 -4.65 4.05
C PHE A 137 19.43 -5.20 4.30
N ASN A 138 19.97 -5.95 3.34
CA ASN A 138 21.32 -6.52 3.43
C ASN A 138 22.43 -5.49 3.75
N HIS A 139 22.20 -4.20 3.55
CA HIS A 139 23.14 -3.14 3.95
C HIS A 139 23.03 -2.72 5.43
N LEU A 140 21.88 -2.97 6.05
CA LEU A 140 21.61 -2.71 7.47
C LEU A 140 21.90 -3.93 8.35
N ASN A 141 22.26 -5.07 7.75
CA ASN A 141 22.57 -6.28 8.48
C ASN A 141 23.75 -7.01 7.86
N ASN A 142 24.78 -7.29 8.65
CA ASN A 142 25.96 -8.02 8.21
C ASN A 142 25.70 -9.53 8.05
N SER A 143 24.53 -10.02 8.48
CA SER A 143 24.13 -11.42 8.35
C SER A 143 23.13 -11.61 7.22
N ASN A 144 23.53 -12.35 6.19
CA ASN A 144 22.72 -12.57 4.99
C ASN A 144 21.48 -13.47 5.21
N ASN A 145 21.31 -14.07 6.39
CA ASN A 145 20.24 -15.06 6.68
C ASN A 145 19.40 -14.72 7.91
N ASP A 146 19.28 -13.44 8.23
CA ASP A 146 18.53 -12.99 9.38
C ASP A 146 17.03 -12.82 9.06
N ASN A 147 16.30 -13.90 9.35
CA ASN A 147 14.85 -13.96 9.20
C ASN A 147 14.09 -13.31 10.38
N ARG A 148 14.75 -12.54 11.25
CA ARG A 148 14.01 -11.73 12.21
C ARG A 148 13.12 -10.75 11.46
N GLU A 149 11.96 -10.49 12.05
CA GLU A 149 10.93 -9.64 11.47
C GLU A 149 10.78 -8.34 12.26
N PHE A 150 10.38 -7.28 11.58
CA PHE A 150 10.05 -5.98 12.15
C PHE A 150 9.11 -5.23 11.19
N ASN A 151 8.40 -4.23 11.67
CA ASN A 151 7.49 -3.44 10.84
C ASN A 151 7.61 -1.93 11.09
N ARG A 152 8.41 -1.51 12.08
CA ARG A 152 8.52 -0.09 12.49
C ARG A 152 9.97 0.34 12.57
N PHE A 153 10.28 1.51 12.03
CA PHE A 153 11.51 2.24 12.29
C PHE A 153 11.24 3.36 13.29
N PHE A 154 12.10 3.52 14.29
CA PHE A 154 12.17 4.72 15.11
C PHE A 154 13.44 5.49 14.77
N VAL A 155 13.26 6.70 14.24
CA VAL A 155 14.32 7.63 13.88
C VAL A 155 14.43 8.67 14.98
N SER A 156 15.56 8.64 15.68
CA SER A 156 15.89 9.61 16.73
C SER A 156 16.50 10.90 16.15
N HIS A 157 16.97 11.78 17.02
CA HIS A 157 17.81 12.92 16.66
C HIS A 157 19.17 12.53 16.05
N SER A 158 19.62 11.29 16.26
CA SER A 158 20.89 10.80 15.71
C SER A 158 20.77 10.37 14.24
N ASN A 159 21.81 10.65 13.44
CA ASN A 159 21.98 10.09 12.10
C ASN A 159 22.75 8.75 12.10
N ASN A 160 23.28 8.35 13.26
CA ASN A 160 24.19 7.20 13.38
C ASN A 160 23.56 6.00 14.07
N ILE A 161 22.33 6.13 14.57
CA ILE A 161 21.60 5.07 15.28
C ILE A 161 20.15 5.07 14.81
N ILE A 162 19.68 3.88 14.47
CA ILE A 162 18.27 3.60 14.18
C ILE A 162 17.78 2.48 15.07
N TYR A 163 16.47 2.46 15.31
CA TYR A 163 15.83 1.39 16.06
C TYR A 163 14.73 0.75 15.21
N LEU A 164 14.62 -0.58 15.27
CA LEU A 164 13.63 -1.36 14.54
C LEU A 164 12.70 -2.03 15.54
N GLY A 165 11.42 -1.74 15.46
CA GLY A 165 10.35 -2.30 16.27
C GLY A 165 9.59 -3.38 15.54
N ASN A 166 9.23 -4.43 16.26
CA ASN A 166 8.26 -5.42 15.83
C ASN A 166 7.03 -5.28 16.74
N ASP A 167 5.95 -4.74 16.17
CA ASP A 167 4.70 -4.44 16.87
C ASP A 167 4.02 -5.70 17.41
N GLN A 168 4.24 -6.86 16.78
CA GLN A 168 3.65 -8.12 17.21
C GLN A 168 4.31 -8.70 18.46
N THR A 169 5.64 -8.77 18.45
CA THR A 169 6.46 -9.35 19.53
C THR A 169 6.89 -8.34 20.59
N SER A 170 6.59 -7.04 20.40
CA SER A 170 7.05 -5.95 21.27
C SER A 170 8.58 -5.90 21.44
N ALA A 171 9.30 -6.26 20.37
CA ALA A 171 10.75 -6.26 20.34
C ALA A 171 11.29 -4.96 19.73
N ILE A 172 12.36 -4.41 20.31
CA ILE A 172 13.14 -3.33 19.69
C ILE A 172 14.58 -3.76 19.50
N TYR A 173 15.10 -3.53 18.30
CA TYR A 173 16.46 -3.77 17.91
C TYR A 173 17.16 -2.44 17.63
N ARG A 174 18.43 -2.32 18.03
CA ARG A 174 19.26 -1.14 17.79
C ARG A 174 20.36 -1.48 16.80
N ILE A 175 20.55 -0.60 15.83
CA ILE A 175 21.61 -0.71 14.82
C ILE A 175 22.39 0.60 14.77
N LYS A 176 23.73 0.51 14.83
CA LYS A 176 24.59 1.64 14.50
C LYS A 176 24.81 1.68 13.01
N ILE A 177 24.58 2.82 12.38
CA ILE A 177 24.68 3.02 10.94
C ILE A 177 25.60 4.18 10.59
N LYS A 178 26.05 4.21 9.33
CA LYS A 178 26.76 5.33 8.71
C LYS A 178 26.20 5.61 7.33
N GLY A 179 26.34 6.84 6.83
CA GLY A 179 26.02 7.21 5.45
C GLY A 179 24.60 7.73 5.20
N ALA A 180 23.70 7.68 6.19
CA ALA A 180 22.38 8.29 6.11
C ALA A 180 22.36 9.68 6.78
N ASN A 181 21.52 10.58 6.28
CA ASN A 181 21.23 11.84 6.94
C ASN A 181 19.71 12.10 7.03
N PHE A 182 19.16 12.00 8.25
CA PHE A 182 17.73 12.19 8.51
C PHE A 182 17.36 13.63 8.91
N ASP A 183 18.24 14.62 8.75
CA ASP A 183 17.95 16.03 9.09
C ASP A 183 16.78 16.57 8.27
N LYS A 184 16.77 16.27 6.97
CA LYS A 184 15.71 16.67 6.04
C LYS A 184 14.38 16.00 6.40
N LEU A 185 14.42 14.70 6.71
CA LEU A 185 13.27 13.95 7.20
C LEU A 185 12.69 14.59 8.48
N ARG A 186 13.52 14.92 9.47
CA ARG A 186 13.08 15.60 10.70
C ARG A 186 12.52 17.01 10.44
N LYS A 187 13.04 17.73 9.44
CA LYS A 187 12.49 19.02 9.01
C LYS A 187 11.11 18.85 8.39
N PHE A 188 10.94 17.84 7.52
CA PHE A 188 9.65 17.51 6.91
C PHE A 188 8.62 17.10 7.95
N ALA A 189 8.99 16.30 8.94
CA ALA A 189 8.10 15.94 10.04
C ALA A 189 7.58 17.14 10.84
N ARG A 190 8.45 18.09 11.20
CA ARG A 190 8.05 19.31 11.94
C ARG A 190 7.09 20.17 11.11
N ASN A 191 7.33 20.26 9.81
CA ASN A 191 6.60 21.13 8.89
C ASN A 191 5.49 20.41 8.11
N ALA A 192 5.14 19.17 8.48
CA ALA A 192 4.15 18.38 7.76
C ALA A 192 2.83 19.14 7.65
N LYS A 193 2.28 19.18 6.43
CA LYS A 193 1.03 19.90 6.11
C LYS A 193 -0.16 19.35 6.89
N THR A 194 -0.28 18.03 6.97
CA THR A 194 -1.36 17.34 7.67
C THR A 194 -0.82 16.64 8.90
N LYS A 195 -1.46 16.93 10.04
CA LYS A 195 -1.16 16.36 11.37
C LYS A 195 -2.46 15.86 11.98
N SER A 196 -2.69 14.56 11.89
CA SER A 196 -3.92 13.92 12.36
C SER A 196 -3.66 13.26 13.72
N PRO A 197 -4.27 13.73 14.83
CA PRO A 197 -4.11 13.11 16.13
C PRO A 197 -4.60 11.66 16.13
N VAL A 198 -3.78 10.75 16.66
CA VAL A 198 -4.09 9.32 16.74
C VAL A 198 -3.62 8.73 18.06
N HIS A 199 -4.25 7.63 18.46
CA HIS A 199 -3.75 6.74 19.51
C HIS A 199 -3.40 5.39 18.88
N LEU A 200 -2.28 4.78 19.28
CA LEU A 200 -1.93 3.45 18.84
C LEU A 200 -2.55 2.41 19.77
N VAL A 201 -3.45 1.59 19.25
CA VAL A 201 -4.14 0.54 20.01
C VAL A 201 -3.62 -0.82 19.58
N LYS A 202 -3.24 -1.65 20.56
CA LYS A 202 -2.80 -3.04 20.33
C LYS A 202 -4.01 -3.91 19.95
N LEU A 203 -3.96 -4.49 18.75
CA LEU A 203 -4.86 -5.49 18.20
C LEU A 203 -4.10 -6.82 17.98
N GLN A 204 -4.74 -7.84 17.36
CA GLN A 204 -4.11 -9.16 17.26
C GLN A 204 -2.81 -9.17 16.43
N GLU A 205 -2.67 -8.28 15.44
CA GLU A 205 -1.50 -8.22 14.53
C GLU A 205 -0.59 -7.01 14.75
N GLY A 206 -0.66 -6.34 15.91
CA GLY A 206 0.18 -5.16 16.15
C GLY A 206 -0.60 -3.95 16.62
N TYR A 207 -0.07 -2.76 16.36
CA TYR A 207 -0.69 -1.51 16.75
C TYR A 207 -1.36 -0.84 15.55
N SER A 208 -2.66 -0.59 15.65
CA SER A 208 -3.41 0.17 14.63
C SER A 208 -3.66 1.61 15.10
N PRO A 209 -3.65 2.59 14.17
CA PRO A 209 -3.97 3.97 14.50
C PRO A 209 -5.48 4.13 14.71
N PHE A 210 -5.85 4.63 15.89
CA PHE A 210 -7.21 5.05 16.21
C PHE A 210 -7.27 6.57 16.11
N TYR A 211 -8.01 7.07 15.12
CA TYR A 211 -8.25 8.50 14.94
C TYR A 211 -9.20 9.01 16.02
N SER A 212 -8.76 10.04 16.75
CA SER A 212 -9.47 10.53 17.94
C SER A 212 -10.68 11.42 17.64
N ARG A 213 -10.82 11.89 16.40
CA ARG A 213 -11.86 12.84 15.99
C ARG A 213 -12.36 12.50 14.59
N THR A 214 -13.56 12.96 14.31
CA THR A 214 -14.11 12.98 12.95
C THR A 214 -13.20 13.77 12.02
N THR A 215 -12.95 13.26 10.82
CA THR A 215 -12.17 13.95 9.78
C THR A 215 -12.86 13.85 8.43
N ASN A 216 -12.79 14.93 7.65
CA ASN A 216 -13.23 14.94 6.26
C ASN A 216 -12.05 14.53 5.39
N SER A 217 -12.09 13.32 4.87
CA SER A 217 -11.06 12.79 3.97
C SER A 217 -11.45 13.06 2.52
N GLN A 218 -10.46 13.35 1.67
CA GLN A 218 -10.69 13.71 0.28
C GLN A 218 -11.15 12.50 -0.52
N VAL A 219 -12.14 12.72 -1.40
CA VAL A 219 -12.51 11.78 -2.46
C VAL A 219 -11.65 12.10 -3.68
N TYR A 220 -11.08 11.08 -4.31
CA TYR A 220 -10.29 11.26 -5.53
C TYR A 220 -10.95 10.53 -6.69
N SER A 221 -10.96 11.16 -7.87
CA SER A 221 -11.50 10.53 -9.07
C SER A 221 -10.38 10.19 -10.04
N TYR A 222 -10.50 9.04 -10.71
CA TYR A 222 -9.48 8.53 -11.63
C TYR A 222 -10.09 7.96 -12.88
N LEU A 223 -9.44 8.19 -14.02
CA LEU A 223 -9.63 7.35 -15.19
C LEU A 223 -8.83 6.07 -15.03
N THR A 224 -9.51 4.95 -15.29
CA THR A 224 -8.97 3.61 -15.24
C THR A 224 -8.72 3.06 -16.63
N ASN A 225 -7.72 2.21 -16.72
CA ASN A 225 -7.41 1.43 -17.91
C ASN A 225 -6.96 0.03 -17.48
N ASN A 226 -7.06 -0.95 -18.37
CA ASN A 226 -6.66 -2.31 -18.12
C ASN A 226 -5.84 -2.86 -19.29
N GLN A 227 -4.94 -3.78 -18.99
CA GLN A 227 -4.26 -4.54 -20.03
C GLN A 227 -5.20 -5.65 -20.51
N SER A 228 -5.15 -5.96 -21.81
CA SER A 228 -5.96 -7.04 -22.38
C SER A 228 -5.53 -8.40 -21.85
N TYR A 229 -6.44 -9.39 -21.85
CA TYR A 229 -6.04 -10.76 -21.47
C TYR A 229 -4.92 -11.31 -22.38
N SER A 230 -4.91 -10.94 -23.67
CA SER A 230 -3.89 -11.34 -24.63
C SER A 230 -2.49 -10.84 -24.24
N TYR A 231 -2.40 -9.64 -23.64
CA TYR A 231 -1.15 -9.15 -23.08
C TYR A 231 -0.61 -10.10 -22.00
N PHE A 232 -1.45 -10.49 -21.03
CA PHE A 232 -1.03 -11.37 -19.95
C PHE A 232 -0.74 -12.79 -20.43
N VAL A 233 -1.51 -13.32 -21.38
CA VAL A 233 -1.22 -14.63 -21.99
C VAL A 233 0.16 -14.61 -22.65
N SER A 234 0.42 -13.61 -23.51
CA SER A 234 1.72 -13.47 -24.20
C SER A 234 2.88 -13.27 -23.22
N ARG A 235 2.69 -12.42 -22.20
CA ARG A 235 3.74 -12.08 -21.23
C ARG A 235 4.05 -13.23 -20.26
N LEU A 236 3.03 -13.94 -19.77
CA LEU A 236 3.19 -14.97 -18.73
C LEU A 236 3.38 -16.37 -19.29
N LEU A 237 2.80 -16.66 -20.46
CA LEU A 237 2.79 -17.99 -21.09
C LEU A 237 3.50 -18.02 -22.45
N GLY A 238 3.91 -16.88 -23.01
CA GLY A 238 4.52 -16.80 -24.33
C GLY A 238 3.51 -16.83 -25.48
N THR A 239 4.04 -16.86 -26.70
CA THR A 239 3.24 -16.77 -27.94
C THR A 239 3.07 -18.11 -28.68
N SER A 240 3.72 -19.18 -28.22
CA SER A 240 3.69 -20.50 -28.85
C SER A 240 3.49 -21.62 -27.82
N GLY A 241 2.83 -22.71 -28.23
CA GLY A 241 2.58 -23.87 -27.37
C GLY A 241 1.53 -23.64 -26.27
N VAL A 242 0.78 -22.54 -26.33
CA VAL A 242 -0.31 -22.23 -25.40
C VAL A 242 -1.61 -22.87 -25.88
N THR A 243 -2.28 -23.58 -24.99
CA THR A 243 -3.62 -24.15 -25.20
C THR A 243 -4.65 -23.39 -24.37
N SER A 244 -5.92 -23.35 -24.79
CA SER A 244 -6.99 -22.70 -24.04
C SER A 244 -8.20 -23.61 -23.86
N LYS A 245 -8.89 -23.46 -22.73
CA LYS A 245 -10.17 -24.11 -22.47
C LYS A 245 -11.11 -23.14 -21.74
N THR A 246 -12.25 -22.86 -22.34
CA THR A 246 -13.30 -22.02 -21.74
C THR A 246 -14.31 -22.90 -21.01
N ASN A 247 -14.69 -22.49 -19.81
CA ASN A 247 -15.70 -23.19 -19.01
C ASN A 247 -17.11 -22.64 -19.30
N LYS A 248 -18.13 -23.23 -18.66
CA LYS A 248 -19.53 -22.80 -18.83
C LYS A 248 -19.83 -21.40 -18.27
N SER A 249 -18.95 -20.86 -17.41
CA SER A 249 -19.09 -19.53 -16.81
C SER A 249 -18.36 -18.45 -17.60
N GLY A 250 -18.00 -18.70 -18.87
CA GLY A 250 -17.27 -17.75 -19.73
C GLY A 250 -15.77 -17.61 -19.43
N GLN A 251 -15.29 -18.21 -18.35
CA GLN A 251 -13.91 -18.09 -17.92
C GLN A 251 -12.98 -18.98 -18.74
N THR A 252 -11.85 -18.43 -19.18
CA THR A 252 -10.89 -19.14 -20.03
C THR A 252 -9.62 -19.47 -19.28
N ILE A 253 -9.21 -20.74 -19.31
CA ILE A 253 -7.95 -21.20 -18.75
C ILE A 253 -6.96 -21.40 -19.90
N TYR A 254 -5.92 -20.57 -19.93
CA TYR A 254 -4.77 -20.75 -20.81
C TYR A 254 -3.71 -21.58 -20.10
N SER A 255 -3.16 -22.57 -20.78
CA SER A 255 -2.13 -23.46 -20.25
C SER A 255 -0.94 -23.51 -21.20
N LEU A 256 0.24 -23.19 -20.69
CA LEU A 256 1.50 -23.55 -21.33
C LEU A 256 2.02 -24.77 -20.57
N ASN A 257 2.23 -25.87 -21.30
CA ASN A 257 2.67 -27.16 -20.76
C ASN A 257 1.85 -27.63 -19.53
N TYR A 258 2.41 -28.52 -18.69
CA TYR A 258 1.73 -29.04 -17.49
C TYR A 258 1.94 -28.18 -16.25
N TYR A 259 2.83 -27.19 -16.29
CA TYR A 259 3.36 -26.46 -15.15
C TYR A 259 2.87 -25.02 -15.04
N THR A 260 2.30 -24.43 -16.08
CA THR A 260 1.88 -23.02 -16.03
C THR A 260 0.49 -22.80 -16.57
N ARG A 261 -0.34 -22.09 -15.80
CA ARG A 261 -1.72 -21.76 -16.18
C ARG A 261 -2.02 -20.31 -15.88
N LEU A 262 -2.86 -19.71 -16.71
CA LEU A 262 -3.46 -18.41 -16.49
C LEU A 262 -4.98 -18.55 -16.62
N LYS A 263 -5.69 -18.27 -15.53
CA LYS A 263 -7.14 -18.17 -15.48
C LYS A 263 -7.54 -16.73 -15.78
N VAL A 264 -8.24 -16.55 -16.89
CA VAL A 264 -8.71 -15.25 -17.42
C VAL A 264 -10.22 -15.17 -17.19
N PRO A 265 -10.73 -14.10 -16.54
CA PRO A 265 -12.17 -13.92 -16.32
C PRO A 265 -12.94 -13.83 -17.65
N ASP A 266 -14.26 -13.97 -17.58
CA ASP A 266 -15.12 -13.75 -18.74
C ASP A 266 -14.94 -12.29 -19.23
N PRO A 267 -14.53 -12.05 -20.50
CA PRO A 267 -14.38 -10.70 -21.03
C PRO A 267 -15.65 -9.84 -20.92
N GLU A 268 -16.82 -10.46 -20.92
CA GLU A 268 -18.12 -9.77 -20.87
C GLU A 268 -18.60 -9.49 -19.44
N SER A 269 -17.98 -10.08 -18.40
CA SER A 269 -18.42 -9.87 -17.01
C SER A 269 -17.98 -8.53 -16.41
N GLY A 270 -17.01 -7.86 -17.05
CA GLY A 270 -16.36 -6.67 -16.50
C GLY A 270 -15.48 -6.96 -15.27
N GLU A 271 -15.17 -8.23 -15.01
CA GLU A 271 -14.19 -8.65 -14.01
C GLU A 271 -12.76 -8.53 -14.54
N HIS A 272 -11.86 -8.09 -13.66
CA HIS A 272 -10.45 -7.89 -14.00
C HIS A 272 -9.52 -8.69 -13.10
N ASN A 273 -10.04 -9.72 -12.44
CA ASN A 273 -9.29 -10.60 -11.55
C ASN A 273 -8.78 -11.82 -12.30
N TYR A 274 -7.46 -11.98 -12.34
CA TYR A 274 -6.74 -13.06 -12.99
C TYR A 274 -6.06 -13.93 -11.94
N LEU A 275 -5.81 -15.19 -12.29
CA LEU A 275 -5.01 -16.10 -11.47
C LEU A 275 -3.96 -16.79 -12.33
N TYR A 276 -2.71 -16.44 -12.09
CA TYR A 276 -1.56 -17.16 -12.64
C TYR A 276 -1.12 -18.25 -11.65
N THR A 277 -0.92 -19.47 -12.15
CA THR A 277 -0.46 -20.60 -11.33
C THR A 277 0.78 -21.20 -11.96
N HIS A 278 1.85 -21.28 -11.18
CA HIS A 278 3.06 -22.04 -11.50
C HIS A 278 3.10 -23.30 -10.62
N PHE A 279 2.93 -24.47 -11.22
CA PHE A 279 3.03 -25.76 -10.52
C PHE A 279 4.49 -26.16 -10.42
N GLU A 280 4.96 -26.24 -9.19
CA GLU A 280 6.28 -26.73 -8.84
C GLU A 280 6.23 -27.35 -7.46
N LYS A 281 6.89 -28.49 -7.29
CA LYS A 281 7.02 -29.14 -5.99
C LYS A 281 8.12 -28.44 -5.22
N ASN A 282 7.75 -27.53 -4.33
CA ASN A 282 8.68 -26.78 -3.52
C ASN A 282 8.24 -26.76 -2.05
N LYS A 283 9.20 -26.61 -1.13
CA LYS A 283 8.85 -26.24 0.24
C LYS A 283 8.37 -24.80 0.25
N ILE A 284 7.37 -24.49 1.07
CA ILE A 284 6.96 -23.09 1.31
C ILE A 284 8.21 -22.31 1.75
N PRO A 285 8.62 -21.24 1.03
CA PRO A 285 9.84 -20.52 1.36
C PRO A 285 9.75 -19.88 2.77
N ASN A 286 10.91 -19.58 3.36
CA ASN A 286 10.97 -18.78 4.59
C ASN A 286 10.51 -17.33 4.32
N ALA A 287 10.25 -16.55 5.38
CA ALA A 287 9.71 -15.19 5.27
C ALA A 287 10.50 -14.29 4.29
N THR A 288 11.83 -14.22 4.44
CA THR A 288 12.69 -13.42 3.55
C THR A 288 12.54 -13.83 2.08
N ASN A 289 12.63 -15.13 1.80
CA ASN A 289 12.52 -15.62 0.43
C ASN A 289 11.11 -15.40 -0.13
N ARG A 290 10.04 -15.56 0.67
CA ARG A 290 8.67 -15.23 0.22
C ARG A 290 8.56 -13.76 -0.19
N LEU A 291 9.08 -12.85 0.63
CA LEU A 291 9.07 -11.41 0.34
C LEU A 291 9.84 -11.11 -0.96
N LEU A 292 11.05 -11.65 -1.12
CA LEU A 292 11.88 -11.45 -2.32
C LEU A 292 11.29 -12.11 -3.59
N ASP A 293 10.84 -13.36 -3.49
CA ASP A 293 10.27 -14.10 -4.62
C ASP A 293 8.94 -13.50 -5.06
N SER A 294 8.15 -12.94 -4.14
CA SER A 294 6.90 -12.26 -4.51
C SER A 294 7.12 -11.04 -5.41
N VAL A 295 8.24 -10.32 -5.24
CA VAL A 295 8.63 -9.18 -6.10
C VAL A 295 8.93 -9.63 -7.52
N TYR A 296 9.57 -10.78 -7.68
CA TYR A 296 9.79 -11.37 -8.99
C TYR A 296 8.47 -11.56 -9.74
N TYR A 297 7.44 -12.08 -9.06
CA TYR A 297 6.12 -12.25 -9.66
C TYR A 297 5.44 -10.93 -9.99
N VAL A 298 5.53 -9.91 -9.13
CA VAL A 298 5.02 -8.56 -9.41
C VAL A 298 5.62 -8.02 -10.74
N HIS A 299 6.94 -8.08 -10.90
CA HIS A 299 7.61 -7.64 -12.14
C HIS A 299 7.21 -8.46 -13.37
N GLN A 300 7.00 -9.77 -13.17
CA GLN A 300 6.59 -10.66 -14.24
C GLN A 300 5.21 -10.28 -14.79
N LEU A 301 4.28 -9.81 -13.94
CA LEU A 301 2.96 -9.36 -14.38
C LEU A 301 3.02 -8.13 -15.30
N GLY A 302 3.99 -7.23 -15.10
CA GLY A 302 4.14 -6.02 -15.91
C GLY A 302 3.05 -4.97 -15.70
N LEU A 303 2.42 -4.98 -14.52
CA LEU A 303 1.49 -3.94 -14.09
C LEU A 303 2.24 -2.63 -13.80
N THR A 304 1.50 -1.53 -13.68
CA THR A 304 2.10 -0.27 -13.19
C THR A 304 2.46 -0.41 -11.71
N GLU A 305 3.75 -0.30 -11.39
CA GLU A 305 4.25 -0.47 -10.01
C GLU A 305 4.46 0.86 -9.27
N GLN A 306 4.25 2.00 -9.93
CA GLN A 306 4.56 3.33 -9.39
C GLN A 306 3.92 3.59 -8.02
N ASP A 307 2.65 3.20 -7.85
CA ASP A 307 1.90 3.37 -6.61
C ASP A 307 1.70 2.04 -5.85
N LEU A 308 2.23 0.94 -6.39
CA LEU A 308 2.11 -0.38 -5.81
C LEU A 308 3.09 -0.53 -4.63
N ARG A 309 2.59 -0.92 -3.46
CA ARG A 309 3.41 -1.14 -2.26
C ARG A 309 3.04 -2.44 -1.58
N PHE A 310 4.00 -2.98 -0.84
CA PHE A 310 3.76 -4.06 0.10
C PHE A 310 2.64 -3.69 1.08
N PHE A 311 1.76 -4.64 1.37
CA PHE A 311 0.59 -4.44 2.22
C PHE A 311 0.48 -5.45 3.37
N ASP A 312 0.70 -6.74 3.08
CA ASP A 312 0.34 -7.81 4.00
C ASP A 312 1.19 -9.06 3.74
N ALA A 313 1.57 -9.79 4.79
CA ALA A 313 2.42 -10.98 4.72
C ALA A 313 1.93 -12.15 5.59
N ASP A 314 0.64 -12.51 5.45
CA ASP A 314 0.04 -13.58 6.25
C ASP A 314 0.48 -14.99 5.84
N GLY A 315 1.20 -15.67 6.74
CA GLY A 315 1.51 -17.09 6.60
C GLY A 315 2.32 -17.37 5.33
N SER A 316 1.67 -17.94 4.31
CA SER A 316 2.28 -18.20 3.00
C SER A 316 1.89 -17.20 1.91
N ASN A 317 1.23 -16.09 2.27
CA ASN A 317 0.80 -15.04 1.37
C ASN A 317 1.72 -13.83 1.44
N VAL A 318 1.86 -13.12 0.31
CA VAL A 318 2.40 -11.77 0.25
C VAL A 318 1.51 -10.92 -0.65
N GLY A 319 1.03 -9.80 -0.14
CA GLY A 319 0.05 -8.94 -0.78
C GLY A 319 0.59 -7.53 -1.07
N TYR A 320 0.15 -6.97 -2.19
CA TYR A 320 0.49 -5.63 -2.65
C TYR A 320 -0.77 -4.86 -3.07
N VAL A 321 -0.84 -3.59 -2.70
CA VAL A 321 -1.94 -2.69 -3.05
C VAL A 321 -1.41 -1.37 -3.58
N ASN A 322 -2.22 -0.69 -4.38
CA ASN A 322 -1.92 0.67 -4.80
C ASN A 322 -2.18 1.65 -3.64
N TYR A 323 -1.29 2.62 -3.46
CA TYR A 323 -1.42 3.68 -2.47
C TYR A 323 -1.63 5.03 -3.15
N ILE A 324 -2.79 5.64 -2.91
CA ILE A 324 -3.09 7.00 -3.36
C ILE A 324 -3.05 7.92 -2.15
N GLU A 325 -2.27 9.00 -2.23
CA GLU A 325 -2.09 9.95 -1.13
C GLU A 325 -1.79 9.29 0.24
N GLY A 326 -1.00 8.20 0.24
CA GLY A 326 -0.64 7.46 1.46
C GLY A 326 -1.72 6.53 2.02
N ILE A 327 -2.85 6.37 1.32
CA ILE A 327 -3.98 5.51 1.71
C ILE A 327 -4.06 4.33 0.72
N PRO A 328 -4.19 3.08 1.20
CA PRO A 328 -4.29 1.91 0.33
C PRO A 328 -5.65 1.88 -0.38
N VAL A 329 -5.64 1.47 -1.65
CA VAL A 329 -6.85 1.26 -2.46
C VAL A 329 -7.20 -0.21 -2.46
N PHE A 330 -8.40 -0.54 -1.98
CA PHE A 330 -8.96 -1.87 -2.06
C PHE A 330 -9.83 -1.96 -3.32
N LEU A 331 -9.56 -2.97 -4.14
CA LEU A 331 -10.32 -3.21 -5.35
C LEU A 331 -11.65 -3.90 -4.98
N ASN A 332 -12.52 -4.08 -5.98
CA ASN A 332 -13.83 -4.70 -5.79
C ASN A 332 -13.70 -6.00 -4.98
N GLN A 333 -14.55 -6.17 -3.96
CA GLN A 333 -14.53 -7.33 -3.05
C GLN A 333 -13.26 -7.50 -2.20
N HIS A 334 -12.51 -6.42 -1.91
CA HIS A 334 -11.31 -6.43 -1.03
C HIS A 334 -10.08 -7.06 -1.67
N ASP A 335 -10.12 -7.34 -2.96
CA ASP A 335 -8.98 -7.90 -3.63
C ASP A 335 -7.81 -6.91 -3.60
N LEU A 336 -6.64 -7.45 -3.27
CA LEU A 336 -5.39 -6.73 -3.40
C LEU A 336 -5.05 -6.61 -4.90
N GLN A 337 -4.21 -5.63 -5.26
CA GLN A 337 -3.76 -5.52 -6.65
C GLN A 337 -3.01 -6.78 -7.08
N VAL A 338 -2.14 -7.30 -6.20
CA VAL A 338 -1.41 -8.55 -6.39
C VAL A 338 -1.36 -9.31 -5.07
N LYS A 339 -1.64 -10.61 -5.10
CA LYS A 339 -1.46 -11.54 -3.98
C LYS A 339 -0.75 -12.79 -4.47
N THR A 340 0.43 -13.03 -3.92
CA THR A 340 1.22 -14.25 -4.17
C THR A 340 1.02 -15.22 -3.01
N THR A 341 0.56 -16.43 -3.29
CA THR A 341 0.35 -17.52 -2.33
C THR A 341 1.34 -18.65 -2.65
N PHE A 342 2.22 -18.94 -1.70
CA PHE A 342 3.16 -20.05 -1.80
C PHE A 342 2.53 -21.31 -1.20
N SER A 343 2.59 -22.42 -1.93
CA SER A 343 2.09 -23.73 -1.48
C SER A 343 3.08 -24.83 -1.87
N TYR A 344 2.86 -26.04 -1.36
CA TYR A 344 3.79 -27.15 -1.59
C TYR A 344 3.90 -27.61 -3.05
N ASP A 345 2.81 -27.50 -3.80
CA ASP A 345 2.73 -27.99 -5.19
C ASP A 345 2.54 -26.87 -6.22
N SER A 346 2.45 -25.62 -5.76
CA SER A 346 2.23 -24.48 -6.65
C SER A 346 2.51 -23.14 -5.99
N ILE A 347 2.83 -22.16 -6.83
CA ILE A 347 2.75 -20.73 -6.51
C ILE A 347 1.57 -20.16 -7.29
N ASN A 348 0.66 -19.49 -6.56
CA ASN A 348 -0.51 -18.84 -7.12
C ASN A 348 -0.34 -17.32 -7.01
N VAL A 349 -0.51 -16.61 -8.11
CA VAL A 349 -0.45 -15.15 -8.18
C VAL A 349 -1.81 -14.66 -8.66
N ALA A 350 -2.65 -14.24 -7.70
CA ALA A 350 -3.90 -13.56 -8.00
C ALA A 350 -3.59 -12.08 -8.23
N PHE A 351 -4.13 -11.48 -9.28
CA PHE A 351 -3.90 -10.08 -9.57
C PHE A 351 -5.07 -9.44 -10.30
N ASN A 352 -5.24 -8.14 -10.10
CA ASN A 352 -6.21 -7.34 -10.84
C ASN A 352 -5.49 -6.57 -11.95
N SER A 353 -6.10 -6.46 -13.14
CA SER A 353 -5.48 -5.77 -14.29
C SER A 353 -5.80 -4.27 -14.40
N VAL A 354 -6.68 -3.75 -13.55
CA VAL A 354 -7.04 -2.33 -13.52
C VAL A 354 -5.86 -1.49 -13.02
N ASN A 355 -5.55 -0.44 -13.76
CA ASN A 355 -4.57 0.58 -13.42
C ASN A 355 -5.27 1.94 -13.30
N PHE A 356 -4.86 2.73 -12.30
CA PHE A 356 -5.26 4.13 -12.17
C PHE A 356 -4.33 4.99 -13.01
N GLN A 357 -4.86 5.68 -14.04
CA GLN A 357 -4.02 6.31 -15.05
C GLN A 357 -3.97 7.83 -14.92
N ILE A 358 -5.12 8.50 -14.92
CA ILE A 358 -5.20 9.95 -14.92
C ILE A 358 -6.01 10.36 -13.68
N PRO A 359 -5.39 10.99 -12.67
CA PRO A 359 -6.16 11.62 -11.60
C PRO A 359 -6.94 12.78 -12.20
N ILE A 360 -8.22 12.84 -11.85
CA ILE A 360 -9.06 14.00 -12.13
C ILE A 360 -8.80 15.01 -11.02
N PRO A 361 -8.63 16.31 -11.35
CA PRO A 361 -8.43 17.34 -10.35
C PRO A 361 -9.49 17.27 -9.25
N PHE A 362 -9.02 17.40 -8.01
CA PHE A 362 -9.89 17.38 -6.85
C PHE A 362 -10.99 18.44 -6.96
N ASP A 363 -12.25 17.99 -6.99
CA ASP A 363 -13.43 18.82 -7.17
C ASP A 363 -14.00 19.36 -5.85
N GLY A 364 -13.36 19.04 -4.72
CA GLY A 364 -13.78 19.46 -3.38
C GLY A 364 -14.57 18.40 -2.62
N GLN A 365 -14.90 17.26 -3.22
CA GLN A 365 -15.67 16.22 -2.55
C GLN A 365 -14.91 15.61 -1.38
N THR A 366 -15.58 15.47 -0.24
CA THR A 366 -15.00 14.83 0.94
C THR A 366 -15.98 13.83 1.52
N GLN A 367 -15.44 12.81 2.15
CA GLN A 367 -16.18 11.82 2.91
C GLN A 367 -15.79 11.92 4.37
N GLU A 368 -16.80 12.00 5.22
CA GLU A 368 -16.64 12.03 6.66
C GLU A 368 -16.21 10.64 7.17
N LEU A 369 -15.15 10.60 7.97
CA LEU A 369 -14.66 9.44 8.69
C LEU A 369 -14.87 9.65 10.18
N LYS A 370 -15.64 8.76 10.81
CA LYS A 370 -15.87 8.76 12.26
C LYS A 370 -14.57 8.47 13.04
N PRO A 371 -14.49 8.85 14.33
CA PRO A 371 -13.45 8.36 15.23
C PRO A 371 -13.39 6.84 15.22
N THR A 372 -12.19 6.27 15.21
CA THR A 372 -12.02 4.81 15.06
C THR A 372 -12.62 4.04 16.24
N ALA A 373 -12.62 4.62 17.44
CA ALA A 373 -13.25 4.01 18.61
C ALA A 373 -14.77 3.84 18.45
N GLU A 374 -15.44 4.78 17.77
CA GLU A 374 -16.87 4.70 17.46
C GLU A 374 -17.13 3.57 16.46
N VAL A 375 -16.34 3.50 15.40
CA VAL A 375 -16.40 2.42 14.40
C VAL A 375 -16.24 1.04 15.05
N VAL A 376 -15.28 0.88 15.96
CA VAL A 376 -15.08 -0.39 16.68
C VAL A 376 -16.25 -0.70 17.60
N SER A 377 -16.86 0.31 18.23
CA SER A 377 -18.06 0.13 19.05
C SER A 377 -19.28 -0.29 18.23
N GLU A 378 -19.47 0.29 17.03
CA GLU A 378 -20.53 -0.07 16.09
C GLU A 378 -20.36 -1.52 15.61
N LEU A 379 -19.15 -1.91 15.19
CA LEU A 379 -18.84 -3.30 14.85
C LEU A 379 -19.11 -4.28 16.01
N GLY A 380 -18.81 -3.85 17.24
CA GLY A 380 -19.12 -4.59 18.46
C GLY A 380 -20.62 -4.85 18.65
N ALA A 381 -21.47 -3.86 18.35
CA ALA A 381 -22.93 -3.99 18.40
C ALA A 381 -23.45 -4.98 17.34
N HIS A 382 -22.74 -5.12 16.21
CA HIS A 382 -23.00 -6.12 15.16
C HIS A 382 -22.31 -7.48 15.42
N GLY A 383 -21.65 -7.64 16.56
CA GLY A 383 -21.10 -8.89 17.05
C GLY A 383 -19.60 -9.11 16.79
N LEU A 384 -18.92 -8.21 16.08
CA LEU A 384 -17.48 -8.29 15.88
C LEU A 384 -16.75 -7.62 17.05
N LYS A 385 -16.24 -8.42 18.00
CA LYS A 385 -15.55 -7.86 19.17
C LYS A 385 -14.20 -7.29 18.79
N GLN A 386 -13.73 -6.26 19.49
CA GLN A 386 -12.37 -5.73 19.29
C GLN A 386 -11.29 -6.81 19.45
N SER A 387 -11.51 -7.80 20.32
CA SER A 387 -10.59 -8.94 20.50
C SER A 387 -10.43 -9.81 19.25
N ASP A 388 -11.41 -9.80 18.34
CA ASP A 388 -11.43 -10.57 17.10
C ASP A 388 -10.82 -9.79 15.93
N ILE A 389 -10.59 -8.49 16.11
CA ILE A 389 -10.02 -7.61 15.10
C ILE A 389 -8.51 -7.79 15.07
N GLN A 390 -8.01 -8.20 13.90
CA GLN A 390 -6.58 -8.30 13.63
C GLN A 390 -5.97 -6.94 13.34
N ARG A 391 -6.60 -6.16 12.46
CA ARG A 391 -6.13 -4.86 12.00
C ARG A 391 -7.30 -3.98 11.59
N ILE A 392 -7.19 -2.67 11.81
CA ILE A 392 -8.12 -1.67 11.29
C ILE A 392 -7.32 -0.53 10.64
N ILE A 393 -7.72 -0.15 9.44
CA ILE A 393 -7.09 0.93 8.67
C ILE A 393 -8.13 1.74 7.92
N VAL A 394 -7.75 2.95 7.50
CA VAL A 394 -8.49 3.70 6.48
C VAL A 394 -7.94 3.30 5.12
N GLY A 395 -8.83 2.99 4.18
CA GLY A 395 -8.52 2.65 2.79
C GLY A 395 -9.53 3.26 1.84
N PHE A 396 -9.22 3.29 0.55
CA PHE A 396 -10.17 3.70 -0.47
C PHE A 396 -10.98 2.52 -0.98
N LYS A 397 -12.31 2.66 -0.99
CA LYS A 397 -13.21 1.83 -1.79
C LYS A 397 -13.36 2.43 -3.17
N ILE A 398 -13.47 1.57 -4.18
CA ILE A 398 -13.78 1.98 -5.54
C ILE A 398 -15.29 2.06 -5.72
N GLU A 399 -15.76 3.21 -6.19
CA GLU A 399 -17.12 3.41 -6.66
C GLU A 399 -17.08 3.75 -8.15
N LYS A 400 -17.75 2.95 -8.98
CA LYS A 400 -17.83 3.20 -10.42
C LYS A 400 -18.81 4.32 -10.70
N ASP A 401 -18.44 5.23 -11.58
CA ASP A 401 -19.37 6.24 -12.06
C ASP A 401 -20.45 5.59 -12.94
N SER A 402 -21.72 5.96 -12.73
CA SER A 402 -22.85 5.40 -13.47
C SER A 402 -22.91 5.81 -14.94
N SER A 403 -22.22 6.90 -15.32
CA SER A 403 -22.25 7.49 -16.66
C SER A 403 -21.00 7.17 -17.49
N HIS A 404 -19.86 6.89 -16.86
CA HIS A 404 -18.60 6.61 -17.55
C HIS A 404 -17.89 5.40 -16.96
N HIS A 405 -17.87 4.28 -17.69
CA HIS A 405 -17.31 3.00 -17.20
C HIS A 405 -15.81 3.04 -16.86
N SER A 406 -15.05 3.98 -17.44
CA SER A 406 -13.63 4.18 -17.15
C SER A 406 -13.38 5.14 -15.99
N LEU A 407 -14.39 5.88 -15.52
CA LEU A 407 -14.26 6.80 -14.40
C LEU A 407 -14.64 6.09 -13.10
N ILE A 408 -13.79 6.23 -12.09
CA ILE A 408 -14.06 5.77 -10.74
C ILE A 408 -13.82 6.87 -9.73
N ASN A 409 -14.50 6.74 -8.59
CA ASN A 409 -14.26 7.51 -7.38
C ASN A 409 -13.64 6.62 -6.32
N LEU A 410 -12.62 7.15 -5.64
CA LEU A 410 -11.94 6.55 -4.50
C LEU A 410 -12.52 7.18 -3.25
N ILE A 411 -13.44 6.46 -2.60
CA ILE A 411 -14.14 6.94 -1.41
C ILE A 411 -13.41 6.39 -0.18
N PRO A 412 -12.92 7.24 0.73
CA PRO A 412 -12.23 6.75 1.91
C PRO A 412 -13.23 6.11 2.88
N THR A 413 -12.89 4.93 3.40
CA THR A 413 -13.67 4.18 4.38
C THR A 413 -12.75 3.36 5.28
N TYR A 414 -13.30 2.77 6.33
CA TYR A 414 -12.56 1.86 7.19
C TYR A 414 -12.61 0.44 6.63
N TYR A 415 -11.43 -0.19 6.62
CA TYR A 415 -11.26 -1.61 6.35
C TYR A 415 -10.78 -2.31 7.61
N VAL A 416 -11.37 -3.47 7.88
CA VAL A 416 -11.12 -4.28 9.06
C VAL A 416 -10.75 -5.68 8.63
N LYS A 417 -9.60 -6.15 9.12
CA LYS A 417 -9.16 -7.53 9.04
C LYS A 417 -9.64 -8.27 10.28
N ALA A 418 -10.46 -9.28 10.08
CA ALA A 418 -10.87 -10.19 11.15
C ALA A 418 -11.08 -11.59 10.56
N TYR A 419 -10.67 -12.61 11.32
CA TYR A 419 -10.71 -14.01 10.89
C TYR A 419 -10.00 -14.24 9.54
N ASP A 420 -8.85 -13.59 9.35
CA ASP A 420 -8.00 -13.62 8.14
C ASP A 420 -8.68 -13.08 6.87
N GLU A 421 -9.79 -12.34 7.01
CA GLU A 421 -10.51 -11.70 5.92
C GLU A 421 -10.53 -10.18 6.07
N TRP A 422 -10.11 -9.47 5.02
CA TRP A 422 -10.31 -8.03 4.88
C TRP A 422 -11.72 -7.74 4.38
N LYS A 423 -12.47 -6.87 5.07
CA LYS A 423 -13.73 -6.30 4.58
C LYS A 423 -13.88 -4.85 5.00
N SER A 424 -14.70 -4.09 4.28
CA SER A 424 -15.12 -2.77 4.74
C SER A 424 -16.01 -2.87 5.99
N VAL A 425 -16.12 -1.79 6.75
CA VAL A 425 -17.01 -1.72 7.92
C VAL A 425 -18.46 -2.03 7.53
N ASP A 426 -18.97 -1.43 6.46
CA ASP A 426 -20.34 -1.63 5.96
C ASP A 426 -20.67 -3.11 5.68
N GLU A 427 -19.66 -3.93 5.34
CA GLU A 427 -19.84 -5.35 5.09
C GLU A 427 -19.75 -6.19 6.36
N TRP A 428 -18.87 -5.83 7.28
CA TRP A 428 -18.84 -6.48 8.59
C TRP A 428 -20.14 -6.28 9.36
N GLU A 429 -20.74 -5.10 9.29
CA GLU A 429 -22.04 -4.81 9.89
C GLU A 429 -23.18 -5.71 9.36
N LYS A 430 -23.08 -6.11 8.08
CA LYS A 430 -24.07 -6.99 7.42
C LYS A 430 -23.73 -8.48 7.57
N LYS A 431 -22.51 -8.82 8.00
CA LYS A 431 -22.03 -10.19 8.05
C LYS A 431 -22.47 -10.86 9.35
N ASN A 432 -23.04 -12.06 9.24
CA ASN A 432 -23.20 -12.91 10.42
C ASN A 432 -21.83 -13.46 10.86
N VAL A 433 -21.37 -13.01 12.02
CA VAL A 433 -20.08 -13.41 12.62
C VAL A 433 -20.16 -14.72 13.42
N ALA A 434 -21.36 -15.24 13.71
CA ALA A 434 -21.54 -16.46 14.50
C ALA A 434 -20.78 -17.69 13.98
N PRO A 435 -20.67 -17.94 12.65
CA PRO A 435 -19.92 -19.09 12.12
C PRO A 435 -18.41 -19.02 12.35
N TYR A 436 -17.85 -17.83 12.59
CA TYR A 436 -16.42 -17.63 12.82
C TYR A 436 -16.01 -17.88 14.28
N ARG A 437 -16.98 -17.86 15.20
CA ARG A 437 -16.72 -18.13 16.62
C ARG A 437 -16.50 -19.63 16.80
N LYS A 438 -15.30 -20.02 17.25
CA LYS A 438 -15.00 -21.42 17.58
C LYS A 438 -16.03 -21.94 18.59
N PRO A 439 -16.60 -23.14 18.42
CA PRO A 439 -17.51 -23.72 19.41
C PRO A 439 -16.73 -23.99 20.70
N GLY A 440 -16.92 -23.14 21.71
CA GLY A 440 -16.21 -23.26 22.99
C GLY A 440 -16.06 -21.98 23.82
N GLU A 441 -16.29 -20.79 23.26
CA GLU A 441 -16.44 -19.56 24.06
C GLU A 441 -17.86 -19.47 24.64
N THR A 442 -18.21 -20.43 25.51
CA THR A 442 -19.33 -20.23 26.42
C THR A 442 -18.94 -19.15 27.42
N VAL A 443 -19.71 -18.06 27.37
CA VAL A 443 -19.77 -17.01 28.38
C VAL A 443 -19.85 -17.68 29.76
N LYS A 444 -18.77 -17.57 30.54
CA LYS A 444 -18.88 -17.73 31.99
C LYS A 444 -19.65 -16.52 32.50
N THR A 445 -20.97 -16.67 32.59
CA THR A 445 -21.81 -15.82 33.42
C THR A 445 -21.30 -15.99 34.84
N ASN A 446 -20.57 -15.00 35.34
CA ASN A 446 -20.26 -14.91 36.77
C ASN A 446 -21.58 -14.58 37.48
N GLU A 447 -22.25 -15.61 37.99
CA GLU A 447 -23.25 -15.43 39.02
C GLU A 447 -22.56 -14.98 40.30
N VAL A 448 -23.05 -13.83 40.78
CA VAL A 448 -22.76 -13.23 42.07
C VAL A 448 -23.20 -14.19 43.17
N LYS A 449 -22.32 -14.40 44.15
CA LYS A 449 -22.71 -14.67 45.54
C LYS A 449 -21.98 -13.70 46.45
#